data_AF-C1CY23-F1
#
_entry.id   AF-C1CY23-F1
#
_cell.length_a   1.000
_cell.length_b   1.000
_cell.length_c   1.000
_cell.angle_alpha   90.00
_cell.angle_beta   90.00
_cell.angle_gamma   90.00
#
_symmetry.space_group_name_H-M   'P 1'
#
loop_
_entity.id
_entity.type
_entity.pdbx_description
1 polymer ?
#
loop_
_entity_poly.entity_id
_entity_poly.type
_entity_poly.pdbx_seq_one_letter_code
_entity_poly.pdbx_strand_id
1 'polypeptide(L)'
;MPFLAADPTEADTMSLRILGGSAKGRTLQVPDSARPSGARIRKSLFDLLAARAPVGRFPNFLDLHGGSGAVGLEAASRGYSVTLVEKDARAVRALEHNARTLGLQARVLRADAMSLLPRLGSFDLVFSDPPYDVDIPAVTLKLLDSGVVRPGGLLICQHPDRLRLPEHPDFDLEVRKYGSNVLSLYHRPTEAPHAPEDAGHDKVNDE
;
A
#
# COMPACT_ATOMS: atom_id res chain seq x y z
N MET A 1 43.47 22.23 -29.03
CA MET A 1 42.28 21.38 -29.10
C MET A 1 41.96 20.90 -27.68
N PRO A 2 41.14 21.63 -26.90
CA PRO A 2 40.62 21.11 -25.65
C PRO A 2 39.33 20.31 -25.90
N PHE A 3 39.27 19.20 -25.20
CA PHE A 3 38.18 18.23 -25.11
C PHE A 3 36.85 18.95 -24.79
N LEU A 4 35.82 18.75 -25.61
CA LEU A 4 34.46 19.18 -25.28
C LEU A 4 34.07 18.56 -23.94
N ALA A 5 33.71 19.39 -22.97
CA ALA A 5 32.88 18.95 -21.86
C ALA A 5 31.57 18.45 -22.48
N ALA A 6 31.25 17.17 -22.28
CA ALA A 6 29.92 16.67 -22.58
C ALA A 6 28.93 17.46 -21.73
N ASP A 7 27.94 18.07 -22.39
CA ASP A 7 26.80 18.68 -21.73
C ASP A 7 26.20 17.68 -20.73
N PRO A 8 25.81 18.11 -19.52
CA PRO A 8 25.09 17.25 -18.60
C PRO A 8 23.81 16.82 -19.32
N THR A 9 23.79 15.54 -19.69
CA THR A 9 22.67 14.89 -20.35
C THR A 9 21.42 15.14 -19.53
N GLU A 10 20.44 15.76 -20.18
CA GLU A 10 19.01 15.64 -19.98
C GLU A 10 18.65 14.58 -18.93
N ALA A 11 18.77 14.96 -17.66
CA ALA A 11 18.15 14.24 -16.58
C ALA A 11 16.67 14.51 -16.77
N ASP A 12 16.04 13.63 -17.54
CA ASP A 12 14.61 13.47 -17.63
C ASP A 12 14.13 13.24 -16.20
N THR A 13 13.92 14.36 -15.51
CA THR A 13 13.22 14.48 -14.26
C THR A 13 11.77 14.27 -14.66
N MET A 14 11.46 13.03 -15.04
CA MET A 14 10.13 12.51 -15.35
C MET A 14 9.29 12.81 -14.13
N SER A 15 8.70 14.00 -14.13
CA SER A 15 7.87 14.51 -13.05
C SER A 15 6.91 13.41 -12.62
N LEU A 16 7.02 12.96 -11.38
CA LEU A 16 6.17 11.89 -10.88
C LEU A 16 4.72 12.37 -10.92
N ARG A 17 3.87 11.69 -11.69
CA ARG A 17 2.47 12.09 -11.90
C ARG A 17 1.49 11.01 -11.42
N ILE A 18 0.30 11.48 -11.08
CA ILE A 18 -0.91 10.66 -10.89
C ILE A 18 -1.37 10.15 -12.26
N LEU A 19 -1.61 8.85 -12.37
CA LEU A 19 -1.91 8.12 -13.60
C LEU A 19 -3.42 8.05 -13.90
N GLY A 20 -4.27 8.05 -12.87
CA GLY A 20 -5.72 7.91 -13.01
C GLY A 20 -6.51 8.56 -11.86
N GLY A 21 -7.84 8.53 -11.95
CA GLY A 21 -8.73 9.14 -10.97
C GLY A 21 -8.89 10.66 -11.11
N SER A 22 -9.38 11.29 -10.05
CA SER A 22 -9.74 12.71 -9.98
C SER A 22 -8.56 13.67 -10.17
N ALA A 23 -7.35 13.26 -9.79
CA ALA A 23 -6.12 14.06 -9.93
C ALA A 23 -5.23 13.61 -11.10
N LYS A 24 -5.76 12.85 -12.08
CA LYS A 24 -5.00 12.34 -13.23
C LYS A 24 -4.17 13.43 -13.93
N GLY A 25 -2.91 13.11 -14.23
CA GLY A 25 -1.96 13.97 -14.95
C GLY A 25 -1.28 15.02 -14.09
N ARG A 26 -1.72 15.23 -12.84
CA ARG A 26 -1.12 16.17 -11.90
C ARG A 26 0.21 15.65 -11.36
N THR A 27 1.16 16.55 -11.19
CA THR A 27 2.50 16.26 -10.67
C THR A 27 2.49 16.19 -9.14
N LEU A 28 3.29 15.30 -8.59
CA LEU A 28 3.60 15.19 -7.18
C LEU A 28 4.89 15.95 -6.86
N GLN A 29 4.87 16.73 -5.79
CA GLN A 29 6.09 17.22 -5.17
C GLN A 29 6.73 16.07 -4.39
N VAL A 30 7.98 15.76 -4.70
CA VAL A 30 8.69 14.62 -4.12
C VAL A 30 9.97 15.14 -3.48
N PRO A 31 10.31 14.76 -2.23
CA PRO A 31 11.61 15.10 -1.67
C PRO A 31 12.72 14.30 -2.39
N ASP A 32 13.92 14.88 -2.50
CA ASP A 32 15.07 14.23 -3.14
C ASP A 32 15.45 12.88 -2.51
N SER A 33 15.07 12.69 -1.25
CA SER A 33 15.31 11.45 -0.49
C SER A 33 14.38 10.30 -0.86
N ALA A 34 13.30 10.54 -1.62
CA ALA A 34 12.34 9.50 -1.96
C ALA A 34 12.67 8.84 -3.31
N ARG A 35 12.69 7.51 -3.32
CA ARG A 35 12.77 6.74 -4.56
C ARG A 35 11.36 6.56 -5.13
N PRO A 36 11.06 7.04 -6.34
CA PRO A 36 9.73 6.84 -6.92
C PRO A 36 9.53 5.39 -7.37
N SER A 37 8.39 4.80 -7.03
CA SER A 37 7.95 3.51 -7.61
C SER A 37 7.66 3.73 -9.10
N GLY A 38 8.22 2.86 -9.96
CA GLY A 38 8.14 3.01 -11.40
C GLY A 38 6.70 3.12 -11.91
N ALA A 39 6.43 4.00 -12.89
CA ALA A 39 5.08 4.20 -13.42
C ALA A 39 4.43 2.90 -13.93
N ARG A 40 5.23 1.96 -14.45
CA ARG A 40 4.77 0.64 -14.91
C ARG A 40 4.20 -0.21 -13.77
N ILE A 41 4.93 -0.36 -12.67
CA ILE A 41 4.47 -1.20 -11.54
C ILE A 41 3.24 -0.58 -10.87
N ARG A 42 3.20 0.75 -10.74
CA ARG A 42 2.01 1.47 -10.24
C ARG A 42 0.81 1.25 -11.15
N LYS A 43 0.97 1.37 -12.47
CA LYS A 43 -0.12 1.10 -13.41
C LYS A 43 -0.62 -0.34 -13.26
N SER A 44 0.28 -1.31 -13.24
CA SER A 44 -0.09 -2.73 -13.08
C SER A 44 -0.78 -3.03 -11.75
N LEU A 45 -0.33 -2.41 -10.66
CA LEU A 45 -0.98 -2.50 -9.34
C LEU A 45 -2.44 -2.04 -9.41
N PHE A 46 -2.69 -0.85 -9.96
CA PHE A 46 -4.05 -0.32 -10.00
C PHE A 46 -4.95 -0.96 -11.06
N ASP A 47 -4.38 -1.50 -12.14
CA ASP A 47 -5.13 -2.35 -13.08
C ASP A 47 -5.59 -3.65 -12.38
N LEU A 48 -4.73 -4.25 -11.55
CA LEU A 48 -5.07 -5.43 -10.75
C LEU A 48 -6.15 -5.11 -9.71
N LEU A 49 -5.99 -4.00 -8.99
CA LEU A 49 -6.99 -3.56 -8.00
C LEU A 49 -8.34 -3.29 -8.67
N ALA A 50 -8.37 -2.62 -9.83
CA ALA A 50 -9.61 -2.37 -10.56
C ALA A 50 -10.35 -3.65 -10.97
N ALA A 51 -9.63 -4.73 -11.29
CA ALA A 51 -10.22 -6.02 -11.66
C ALA A 51 -10.81 -6.81 -10.48
N ARG A 52 -10.30 -6.60 -9.25
CA ARG A 52 -10.65 -7.40 -8.06
C ARG A 52 -11.52 -6.67 -7.04
N ALA A 53 -11.31 -5.36 -6.95
CA ALA A 53 -11.88 -4.48 -5.96
C ALA A 53 -12.37 -3.20 -6.68
N PRO A 54 -13.50 -3.28 -7.43
CA PRO A 54 -14.06 -2.09 -8.03
C PRO A 54 -14.35 -1.03 -6.95
N VAL A 55 -14.03 0.22 -7.28
CA VAL A 55 -14.18 1.39 -6.38
C VAL A 55 -15.60 1.41 -5.82
N GLY A 56 -15.72 1.38 -4.48
CA GLY A 56 -16.99 1.29 -3.77
C GLY A 56 -17.18 0.03 -2.90
N ARG A 57 -16.44 -1.06 -3.15
CA ARG A 57 -16.51 -2.30 -2.34
C ARG A 57 -15.49 -2.34 -1.20
N PHE A 58 -14.35 -1.67 -1.37
CA PHE A 58 -13.20 -1.69 -0.45
C PHE A 58 -12.65 -0.26 -0.28
N PRO A 59 -13.28 0.58 0.56
CA PRO A 59 -12.91 1.99 0.66
C PRO A 59 -11.54 2.22 1.35
N ASN A 60 -11.09 1.36 2.26
CA ASN A 60 -9.99 1.69 3.18
C ASN A 60 -8.64 1.16 2.68
N PHE A 61 -7.76 2.07 2.29
CA PHE A 61 -6.42 1.77 1.81
C PHE A 61 -5.36 2.26 2.81
N LEU A 62 -4.43 1.39 3.18
CA LEU A 62 -3.27 1.71 4.00
C LEU A 62 -2.00 1.61 3.16
N ASP A 63 -1.20 2.67 3.12
CA ASP A 63 0.16 2.68 2.60
C ASP A 63 1.12 2.79 3.79
N LEU A 64 1.84 1.71 4.11
CA LEU A 64 2.72 1.64 5.27
C LEU A 64 4.05 2.37 5.08
N HIS A 65 4.41 2.69 3.84
CA HIS A 65 5.71 3.28 3.50
C HIS A 65 5.48 4.42 2.49
N GLY A 66 4.81 5.47 2.97
CA GLY A 66 4.25 6.52 2.11
C GLY A 66 5.25 7.18 1.18
N GLY A 67 6.50 7.38 1.60
CA GLY A 67 7.62 7.81 0.75
C GLY A 67 7.28 9.01 -0.15
N SER A 68 7.32 8.79 -1.47
CA SER A 68 6.96 9.79 -2.48
C SER A 68 5.46 10.08 -2.60
N GLY A 69 4.62 9.25 -2.00
CA GLY A 69 3.16 9.28 -2.12
C GLY A 69 2.62 8.66 -3.40
N ALA A 70 3.49 8.07 -4.22
CA ALA A 70 3.15 7.63 -5.57
C ALA A 70 2.02 6.59 -5.63
N VAL A 71 1.92 5.73 -4.61
CA VAL A 71 0.92 4.67 -4.52
C VAL A 71 -0.29 5.16 -3.72
N GLY A 72 -0.10 5.59 -2.46
CA GLY A 72 -1.22 6.07 -1.65
C GLY A 72 -1.99 7.25 -2.25
N LEU A 73 -1.34 8.25 -2.87
CA LEU A 73 -2.07 9.37 -3.50
C LEU A 73 -2.74 8.97 -4.82
N GLU A 74 -2.20 7.98 -5.54
CA GLU A 74 -2.88 7.38 -6.69
C GLU A 74 -4.15 6.63 -6.26
N ALA A 75 -4.10 5.93 -5.12
CA ALA A 75 -5.28 5.32 -4.51
C ALA A 75 -6.30 6.41 -4.13
N ALA A 76 -5.89 7.47 -3.45
CA ALA A 76 -6.81 8.56 -3.08
C ALA A 76 -7.45 9.20 -4.32
N SER A 77 -6.67 9.42 -5.39
CA SER A 77 -7.18 9.92 -6.67
C SER A 77 -8.28 9.04 -7.27
N ARG A 78 -8.16 7.72 -7.11
CA ARG A 78 -9.12 6.72 -7.60
C ARG A 78 -10.33 6.53 -6.68
N GLY A 79 -10.43 7.25 -5.57
CA GLY A 79 -11.58 7.25 -4.68
C GLY A 79 -11.45 6.37 -3.44
N TYR A 80 -10.25 5.87 -3.12
CA TYR A 80 -10.00 5.19 -1.86
C TYR A 80 -9.89 6.21 -0.70
N SER A 81 -10.35 5.83 0.49
CA SER A 81 -10.05 6.49 1.76
C SER A 81 -8.68 6.03 2.24
N VAL A 82 -7.69 6.91 2.15
CA VAL A 82 -6.28 6.52 2.31
C VAL A 82 -5.71 6.93 3.66
N THR A 83 -5.00 6.01 4.31
CA THR A 83 -4.06 6.29 5.40
C THR A 83 -2.62 6.04 4.91
N LEU A 84 -1.75 7.02 5.07
CA LEU A 84 -0.33 6.98 4.73
C LEU A 84 0.49 6.97 6.03
N VAL A 85 1.44 6.06 6.18
CA VAL A 85 2.42 6.06 7.28
C VAL A 85 3.80 6.40 6.72
N GLU A 86 4.47 7.37 7.32
CA GLU A 86 5.82 7.79 6.90
C GLU A 86 6.61 8.32 8.10
N LYS A 87 7.89 7.94 8.20
CA LYS A 87 8.76 8.33 9.33
C LYS A 87 9.50 9.65 9.06
N ASP A 88 9.88 9.89 7.80
CA ASP A 88 10.64 11.08 7.41
C ASP A 88 9.78 12.33 7.39
N ALA A 89 10.21 13.36 8.13
CA ALA A 89 9.43 14.58 8.29
C ALA A 89 9.33 15.41 6.99
N ARG A 90 10.30 15.31 6.08
CA ARG A 90 10.25 16.01 4.78
C ARG A 90 9.25 15.32 3.85
N ALA A 91 9.26 13.99 3.81
CA ALA A 91 8.29 13.19 3.08
C ALA A 91 6.86 13.43 3.59
N VAL A 92 6.63 13.41 4.90
CA VAL A 92 5.32 13.74 5.50
C VAL A 92 4.81 15.10 5.02
N ARG A 93 5.65 16.15 5.06
CA ARG A 93 5.25 17.49 4.58
C ARG A 93 4.90 17.50 3.09
N ALA A 94 5.64 16.76 2.27
CA ALA A 94 5.36 16.63 0.84
C ALA A 94 4.04 15.88 0.58
N LEU A 95 3.79 14.77 1.30
CA LEU A 95 2.54 14.01 1.24
C LEU A 95 1.34 14.89 1.59
N GLU A 96 1.41 15.60 2.72
CA GLU A 96 0.35 16.50 3.15
C GLU A 96 0.13 17.66 2.17
N HIS A 97 1.21 18.22 1.61
CA HIS A 97 1.12 19.26 0.59
C HIS A 97 0.43 18.74 -0.67
N ASN A 98 0.86 17.59 -1.19
CA ASN A 98 0.26 16.99 -2.38
C ASN A 98 -1.22 16.64 -2.15
N ALA A 99 -1.56 16.02 -1.01
CA ALA A 99 -2.95 15.70 -0.69
C ALA A 99 -3.83 16.95 -0.71
N ARG A 100 -3.39 18.05 -0.08
CA ARG A 100 -4.12 19.34 -0.09
C ARG A 100 -4.24 19.95 -1.48
N THR A 101 -3.14 20.05 -2.24
CA THR A 101 -3.15 20.74 -3.55
C THR A 101 -3.86 19.96 -4.66
N LEU A 102 -3.98 18.65 -4.47
CA LEU A 102 -4.72 17.77 -5.38
C LEU A 102 -6.18 17.54 -4.94
N GLY A 103 -6.59 18.07 -3.77
CA GLY A 103 -7.94 17.88 -3.24
C GLY A 103 -8.26 16.43 -2.87
N LEU A 104 -7.25 15.67 -2.44
CA LEU A 104 -7.35 14.24 -2.15
C LEU A 104 -7.59 13.98 -0.67
N GLN A 105 -8.47 13.03 -0.36
CA GLN A 105 -8.73 12.58 1.00
C GLN A 105 -7.67 11.54 1.42
N ALA A 106 -6.62 12.01 2.08
CA ALA A 106 -5.57 11.17 2.63
C ALA A 106 -5.16 11.62 4.04
N ARG A 107 -5.16 10.69 4.98
CA ARG A 107 -4.65 10.88 6.35
C ARG A 107 -3.17 10.50 6.39
N VAL A 108 -2.30 11.43 6.80
CA VAL A 108 -0.85 11.15 6.95
C VAL A 108 -0.51 10.96 8.43
N LEU A 109 0.17 9.87 8.75
CA LEU A 109 0.64 9.53 10.09
C LEU A 109 2.17 9.53 10.11
N ARG A 110 2.76 10.44 10.90
CA ARG A 110 4.20 10.49 11.07
C ARG A 110 4.66 9.45 12.09
N ALA A 111 5.10 8.28 11.64
CA ALA A 111 5.58 7.20 12.50
C ALA A 111 6.43 6.19 11.72
N ASP A 112 7.17 5.37 12.45
CA ASP A 112 7.67 4.11 11.91
C ASP A 112 6.51 3.11 11.75
N ALA A 113 6.43 2.46 10.59
CA ALA A 113 5.33 1.58 10.20
C ALA A 113 5.14 0.42 11.18
N MET A 114 6.23 -0.28 11.50
CA MET A 114 6.19 -1.46 12.37
C MET A 114 5.91 -1.09 13.83
N SER A 115 6.38 0.07 14.26
CA SER A 115 6.10 0.60 15.61
C SER A 115 4.65 1.07 15.76
N LEU A 116 4.02 1.54 14.68
CA LEU A 116 2.62 1.98 14.67
C LEU A 116 1.64 0.83 14.46
N LEU A 117 2.07 -0.26 13.81
CA LEU A 117 1.25 -1.41 13.42
C LEU A 117 0.28 -1.91 14.50
N PRO A 118 0.68 -2.11 15.77
CA PRO A 118 -0.24 -2.61 16.82
C PRO A 118 -1.35 -1.63 17.20
N ARG A 119 -1.24 -0.36 16.78
CA ARG A 119 -2.22 0.71 17.03
C ARG A 119 -3.05 1.03 15.79
N LEU A 120 -2.75 0.39 14.65
CA LEU A 120 -3.55 0.50 13.45
C LEU A 120 -4.77 -0.40 13.57
N GLY A 121 -5.91 0.04 13.01
CA GLY A 121 -7.06 -0.84 12.80
C GLY A 121 -6.84 -1.76 11.61
N SER A 122 -7.88 -2.48 11.23
CA SER A 122 -7.88 -3.32 10.01
C SER A 122 -8.27 -2.51 8.77
N PHE A 123 -7.66 -2.83 7.64
CA PHE A 123 -7.88 -2.20 6.34
C PHE A 123 -8.26 -3.23 5.28
N ASP A 124 -8.86 -2.73 4.21
CA ASP A 124 -9.30 -3.54 3.07
C ASP A 124 -8.12 -3.87 2.17
N LEU A 125 -7.29 -2.87 1.94
CA LEU A 125 -6.10 -2.93 1.11
C LEU A 125 -4.93 -2.38 1.92
N VAL A 126 -3.86 -3.18 2.04
CA VAL A 126 -2.62 -2.78 2.70
C VAL A 126 -1.49 -2.88 1.69
N PHE A 127 -0.75 -1.81 1.49
CA PHE A 127 0.43 -1.75 0.64
C PHE A 127 1.69 -1.58 1.50
N SER A 128 2.70 -2.39 1.20
CA SER A 128 3.99 -2.38 1.88
C SER A 128 5.13 -2.41 0.85
N ASP A 129 5.89 -1.32 0.78
CA ASP A 129 7.15 -1.21 0.02
C ASP A 129 8.27 -0.78 0.97
N PRO A 130 8.70 -1.66 1.89
CA PRO A 130 9.69 -1.31 2.89
C PRO A 130 11.05 -1.01 2.25
N PRO A 131 11.88 -0.16 2.91
CA PRO A 131 13.27 0.06 2.51
C PRO A 131 14.08 -1.24 2.33
N TYR A 132 15.02 -1.28 1.39
CA TYR A 132 15.77 -2.50 1.07
C TYR A 132 16.82 -2.91 2.11
N ASP A 133 17.09 -2.02 3.08
CA ASP A 133 17.99 -2.25 4.21
C ASP A 133 17.30 -2.91 5.41
N VAL A 134 15.98 -3.17 5.34
CA VAL A 134 15.26 -3.96 6.34
C VAL A 134 15.06 -5.41 5.92
N ASP A 135 14.80 -6.28 6.89
CA ASP A 135 14.40 -7.67 6.65
C ASP A 135 12.94 -7.72 6.15
N ILE A 136 12.77 -7.59 4.82
CA ILE A 136 11.47 -7.57 4.15
C ILE A 136 10.65 -8.85 4.44
N PRO A 137 11.20 -10.08 4.39
CA PRO A 137 10.49 -11.27 4.83
C PRO A 137 9.96 -11.18 6.28
N ALA A 138 10.78 -10.75 7.23
CA ALA A 138 10.35 -10.62 8.63
C ALA A 138 9.30 -9.53 8.83
N VAL A 139 9.41 -8.40 8.12
CA VAL A 139 8.37 -7.35 8.08
C VAL A 139 7.07 -7.92 7.53
N THR A 140 7.14 -8.69 6.43
CA THR A 140 5.96 -9.31 5.81
C THR A 140 5.27 -10.26 6.76
N LEU A 141 6.02 -11.14 7.46
CA LEU A 141 5.45 -12.05 8.44
C LEU A 141 4.70 -11.31 9.55
N LYS A 142 5.32 -10.27 10.11
CA LYS A 142 4.67 -9.42 11.13
C LYS A 142 3.38 -8.78 10.63
N LEU A 143 3.30 -8.38 9.36
CA LEU A 143 2.08 -7.82 8.79
C LEU A 143 0.98 -8.87 8.68
N LEU A 144 1.33 -10.08 8.25
CA LEU A 144 0.40 -11.22 8.16
C LEU A 144 -0.17 -11.58 9.55
N ASP A 145 0.67 -11.56 10.59
CA ASP A 145 0.27 -11.88 11.97
C ASP A 145 -0.51 -10.74 12.68
N SER A 146 -0.47 -9.50 12.17
CA SER A 146 -0.91 -8.32 12.92
C SER A 146 -2.42 -8.06 12.94
N GLY A 147 -3.20 -8.73 12.09
CA GLY A 147 -4.62 -8.44 11.89
C GLY A 147 -4.91 -7.12 11.15
N VAL A 148 -3.89 -6.43 10.63
CA VAL A 148 -4.05 -5.16 9.87
C VAL A 148 -4.83 -5.35 8.56
N VAL A 149 -4.91 -6.56 8.04
CA VAL A 149 -5.72 -6.91 6.87
C VAL A 149 -7.03 -7.54 7.38
N ARG A 150 -8.18 -6.95 7.07
CA ARG A 150 -9.47 -7.54 7.46
C ARG A 150 -9.76 -8.86 6.70
N PRO A 151 -10.65 -9.74 7.19
CA PRO A 151 -11.16 -10.86 6.39
C PRO A 151 -11.72 -10.38 5.04
N GLY A 152 -11.37 -11.07 3.96
CA GLY A 152 -11.67 -10.64 2.58
C GLY A 152 -10.81 -9.48 2.06
N GLY A 153 -9.82 -9.03 2.83
CA GLY A 153 -8.87 -7.98 2.47
C GLY A 153 -7.63 -8.51 1.74
N LEU A 154 -6.75 -7.60 1.35
CA LEU A 154 -5.55 -7.89 0.57
C LEU A 154 -4.34 -7.10 1.07
N LEU A 155 -3.24 -7.81 1.35
CA LEU A 155 -1.91 -7.24 1.55
C LEU A 155 -1.08 -7.36 0.26
N ILE A 156 -0.41 -6.28 -0.11
CA ILE A 156 0.41 -6.20 -1.31
C ILE A 156 1.81 -5.76 -0.89
N CYS A 157 2.76 -6.68 -1.00
CA CYS A 157 4.17 -6.42 -0.69
C CYS A 157 4.97 -6.23 -1.98
N GLN A 158 5.55 -5.05 -2.18
CA GLN A 158 6.53 -4.81 -3.22
C GLN A 158 7.93 -5.15 -2.70
N HIS A 159 8.69 -5.92 -3.48
CA HIS A 159 10.06 -6.32 -3.10
C HIS A 159 10.92 -6.66 -4.33
N PRO A 160 12.26 -6.71 -4.21
CA PRO A 160 13.11 -7.17 -5.29
C PRO A 160 12.94 -8.67 -5.58
N ASP A 161 13.14 -9.06 -6.83
CA ASP A 161 12.97 -10.42 -7.37
C ASP A 161 13.86 -11.51 -6.74
N ARG A 162 14.99 -11.10 -6.17
CA ARG A 162 15.92 -11.94 -5.41
C ARG A 162 15.37 -12.43 -4.07
N LEU A 163 14.26 -11.86 -3.60
CA LEU A 163 13.63 -12.28 -2.34
C LEU A 163 12.49 -13.26 -2.58
N ARG A 164 12.24 -14.07 -1.55
CA ARG A 164 11.02 -14.87 -1.38
C ARG A 164 10.39 -14.44 -0.08
N LEU A 165 9.12 -14.11 -0.13
CA LEU A 165 8.34 -13.75 1.06
C LEU A 165 7.67 -15.02 1.62
N PRO A 166 7.40 -15.05 2.94
CA PRO A 166 6.86 -16.24 3.59
C PRO A 166 5.44 -16.55 3.11
N GLU A 167 5.09 -17.82 3.07
CA GLU A 167 3.68 -18.25 3.00
C GLU A 167 3.04 -18.13 4.39
N HIS A 168 1.71 -18.09 4.45
CA HIS A 168 0.97 -18.00 5.71
C HIS A 168 -0.35 -18.78 5.60
N PRO A 169 -0.73 -19.60 6.59
CA PRO A 169 -1.91 -20.47 6.50
C PRO A 169 -3.23 -19.72 6.30
N ASP A 170 -3.32 -18.50 6.82
CA ASP A 170 -4.54 -17.68 6.72
C ASP A 170 -4.62 -16.81 5.45
N PHE A 171 -3.69 -16.97 4.50
CA PHE A 171 -3.64 -16.16 3.29
C PHE A 171 -3.29 -16.98 2.04
N ASP A 172 -4.04 -16.74 0.97
CA ASP A 172 -3.66 -17.23 -0.36
C ASP A 172 -2.62 -16.28 -0.98
N LEU A 173 -1.47 -16.82 -1.40
CA LEU A 173 -0.38 -16.05 -1.99
C LEU A 173 -0.38 -16.12 -3.52
N GLU A 174 -0.42 -14.95 -4.16
CA GLU A 174 -0.18 -14.77 -5.59
C GLU A 174 1.05 -13.88 -5.83
N VAL A 175 1.93 -14.28 -6.74
CA VAL A 175 3.16 -13.54 -7.05
C VAL A 175 3.16 -13.04 -8.49
N ARG A 176 3.39 -11.73 -8.68
CA ARG A 176 3.49 -11.06 -9.98
C ARG A 176 4.86 -10.40 -10.15
N LYS A 177 5.59 -10.76 -11.20
CA LYS A 177 6.94 -10.22 -11.49
C LYS A 177 6.90 -9.13 -12.56
N TYR A 178 7.67 -8.06 -12.35
CA TYR A 178 7.79 -6.89 -13.22
C TYR A 178 9.27 -6.48 -13.34
N GLY A 179 10.02 -7.22 -14.15
CA GLY A 179 11.48 -7.06 -14.22
C GLY A 179 12.10 -7.42 -12.88
N SER A 180 12.91 -6.51 -12.31
CA SER A 180 13.57 -6.69 -11.01
C SER A 180 12.68 -6.43 -9.79
N ASN A 181 11.41 -6.05 -10.00
CA ASN A 181 10.45 -5.82 -8.92
C ASN A 181 9.36 -6.89 -8.93
N VAL A 182 8.86 -7.26 -7.75
CA VAL A 182 7.82 -8.27 -7.55
C VAL A 182 6.74 -7.68 -6.67
N LEU A 183 5.48 -7.97 -6.99
CA LEU A 183 4.34 -7.80 -6.11
C LEU A 183 3.92 -9.18 -5.61
N SER A 184 3.98 -9.39 -4.30
CA SER A 184 3.40 -10.54 -3.61
C SER A 184 2.07 -10.11 -2.98
N LEU A 185 0.99 -10.78 -3.38
CA LEU A 185 -0.38 -10.47 -3.04
C LEU A 185 -0.91 -11.55 -2.11
N TYR A 186 -1.20 -11.18 -0.87
CA TYR A 186 -1.74 -12.05 0.17
C TYR A 186 -3.22 -11.75 0.35
N HIS A 187 -4.06 -12.67 -0.11
CA HIS A 187 -5.51 -12.58 0.00
C HIS A 187 -5.95 -13.24 1.30
N ARG A 188 -6.58 -12.48 2.21
CA ARG A 188 -7.18 -13.04 3.41
C ARG A 188 -8.58 -13.55 3.06
N PRO A 189 -8.90 -14.85 3.23
CA PRO A 189 -10.25 -15.35 3.01
C PRO A 189 -11.27 -14.58 3.86
N THR A 190 -12.52 -14.47 3.39
CA THR A 190 -13.62 -14.01 4.24
C THR A 190 -13.86 -15.06 5.32
N GLU A 191 -13.95 -14.65 6.58
CA GLU A 191 -14.48 -15.52 7.63
C GLU A 191 -15.87 -16.00 7.18
N ALA A 192 -16.12 -17.31 7.27
CA ALA A 192 -17.47 -17.82 7.14
C ALA A 192 -18.34 -17.12 8.20
N PRO A 193 -19.58 -16.72 7.89
CA PRO A 193 -20.45 -16.18 8.92
C PRO A 193 -20.52 -17.20 10.06
N HIS A 194 -20.16 -16.78 11.27
CA HIS A 194 -20.44 -17.55 12.48
C HIS A 194 -21.92 -17.92 12.41
N ALA A 195 -22.21 -19.22 12.31
CA ALA A 195 -23.56 -19.69 12.58
C ALA A 195 -23.93 -19.15 13.97
N PRO A 196 -25.14 -18.59 14.17
CA PRO A 196 -25.53 -18.10 15.47
C PRO A 196 -25.32 -19.24 16.48
N GLU A 197 -24.58 -18.96 17.55
CA GLU A 197 -24.50 -19.85 18.69
C GLU A 197 -25.93 -20.17 19.11
N ASP A 198 -26.28 -21.44 19.03
CA ASP A 198 -27.59 -21.95 19.40
C ASP A 198 -27.81 -21.54 20.86
N ALA A 199 -28.63 -20.50 21.06
CA ALA A 199 -29.01 -20.04 22.38
C ALA A 199 -29.75 -21.20 23.03
N GLY A 200 -29.05 -21.89 23.93
CA GLY A 200 -29.55 -23.02 24.69
C GLY A 200 -30.97 -22.74 25.14
N HIS A 201 -31.90 -23.52 24.58
CA HIS A 201 -33.28 -23.52 24.99
C HIS A 201 -33.32 -24.17 26.37
N ASP A 202 -33.17 -23.35 27.41
CA ASP A 202 -33.44 -23.75 28.79
C ASP A 202 -34.93 -24.09 28.88
N LYS A 203 -35.25 -25.36 28.72
CA LYS A 203 -36.55 -25.90 29.10
C LYS A 203 -36.60 -25.90 30.62
N VAL A 204 -37.06 -24.79 31.17
CA VAL A 204 -37.77 -24.80 32.46
C VAL A 204 -39.05 -25.58 32.21
N ASN A 205 -39.08 -26.84 32.63
CA ASN A 205 -40.33 -27.54 32.91
C ASN A 205 -40.29 -27.94 34.37
N ASP A 206 -41.15 -27.30 35.14
CA ASP A 206 -41.66 -27.74 36.44
C ASP A 206 -42.14 -29.20 36.37
N GLU A 207 -41.68 -30.03 37.30
CA GLU A 207 -42.48 -30.95 38.15
C GLU A 207 -41.58 -31.64 39.20
#